data_AF-A0A0H4BN04-F1
#
_entry.id   AF-A0A0H4BN04-F1
#
_cell.length_a   1.000
_cell.length_b   1.000
_cell.length_c   1.000
_cell.angle_alpha   90.00
_cell.angle_beta   90.00
_cell.angle_gamma   90.00
#
_symmetry.space_group_name_H-M   'P 1'
#
loop_
_entity.id
_entity.type
_entity.pdbx_description
1 polymer ?
#
loop_
_entity_poly.entity_id
_entity_poly.type
_entity_poly.pdbx_seq_one_letter_code
_entity_poly.pdbx_strand_id
1 'polypeptide(L)'
;DFTGMPNLEYLNLKKCSNLEEVHHSLGYCSKLNLLDLSFCGRLKRFTCVNVESLVYLSLIKCYSLEKFPYIQGKMKPEIQIRMQRSGIRELPSSNFQYQTHITELYLRYMVNLVALPSSICRLKSLVSLDVSYCYRLVSLPEEIGDLDNLEVLDARGTLISRPPSSIVRLNKLKILIFGGFFRWIFKDGVHFEFPHVAQGLRSLEHLDLSYCNKDGGLPEDIGCLSSLKELNLRGNNFEHLPRSIAQLGALQSLNLSNCKRLTQLPELPPELNILHVDYHMALKFFHDLVTKRKKLQRLIFTPLYGYAHNDSIYNLFAHALFQNISSLRLDISASDSLFESVFTIWHSGKKIPTWFFYRGRDRSVSVNLPENWYIPDKFLGFAVCYCYSLIDITAQLIPVCDDVTSCMTQKLALSECDTESYSYPERYTPIHFFLVPLAVLWNTSKANGKTPNDYGIIRLSFSGERKEYGLRLLYKEEAEDEALSQMRENINEPTEHP
;
A
#
# COMPACT_ATOMS: atom_id res chain seq x y z
N ASP A 1 17.00 47.05 9.18
CA ASP A 1 15.94 47.99 9.58
C ASP A 1 15.09 48.34 8.36
N PHE A 2 13.75 48.34 8.49
CA PHE A 2 12.77 48.65 7.44
C PHE A 2 12.01 49.97 7.66
N THR A 3 12.33 50.76 8.69
CA THR A 3 11.62 52.02 9.02
C THR A 3 11.57 53.02 7.85
N GLY A 4 12.61 53.07 7.01
CA GLY A 4 12.67 53.92 5.82
C GLY A 4 11.95 53.35 4.57
N MET A 5 11.20 52.25 4.69
CA MET A 5 10.60 51.54 3.54
C MET A 5 9.06 51.43 3.66
N PRO A 6 8.31 52.54 3.73
CA PRO A 6 6.85 52.52 3.92
C PRO A 6 6.08 51.94 2.72
N ASN A 7 6.71 51.88 1.54
CA ASN A 7 6.13 51.34 0.31
C ASN A 7 6.61 49.91 -0.02
N LEU A 8 7.20 49.19 0.94
CA LEU A 8 7.69 47.84 0.71
C LEU A 8 6.52 46.87 0.47
N GLU A 9 6.42 46.36 -0.75
CA GLU A 9 5.38 45.40 -1.15
C GLU A 9 5.90 43.96 -1.24
N TYR A 10 7.16 43.76 -1.61
CA TYR A 10 7.75 42.44 -1.82
C TYR A 10 9.08 42.35 -1.10
N LEU A 11 9.21 41.39 -0.18
CA LEU A 11 10.45 41.09 0.53
C LEU A 11 10.80 39.61 0.37
N ASN A 12 11.86 39.35 -0.39
CA ASN A 12 12.40 38.00 -0.59
C ASN A 12 13.78 37.89 0.06
N LEU A 13 13.82 37.13 1.16
CA LEU A 13 15.02 36.79 1.93
C LEU A 13 15.26 35.27 1.89
N LYS A 14 14.78 34.60 0.84
CA LYS A 14 14.93 33.15 0.66
C LYS A 14 16.40 32.76 0.58
N LYS A 15 16.76 31.65 1.24
CA LYS A 15 18.12 31.08 1.31
C LYS A 15 19.15 32.03 1.94
N CYS A 16 18.73 33.04 2.70
CA CYS A 16 19.64 33.83 3.53
C CYS A 16 20.13 32.98 4.73
N SER A 17 21.15 32.16 4.50
CA SER A 17 21.65 31.17 5.46
C SER A 17 22.22 31.77 6.75
N ASN A 18 22.66 33.02 6.71
CA ASN A 18 23.19 33.75 7.87
C ASN A 18 22.15 34.66 8.55
N LEU A 19 20.92 34.72 8.06
CA LEU A 19 19.88 35.55 8.67
C LEU A 19 19.50 34.97 10.04
N GLU A 20 19.78 35.70 11.13
CA GLU A 20 19.43 35.28 12.49
C GLU A 20 18.18 35.96 13.04
N GLU A 21 17.91 37.19 12.61
CA GLU A 21 16.81 38.01 13.10
C GLU A 21 16.18 38.83 11.98
N VAL A 22 14.85 38.84 11.93
CA VAL A 22 14.07 39.81 11.15
C VAL A 22 13.75 40.98 12.06
N HIS A 23 14.15 42.18 11.64
CA HIS A 23 13.97 43.39 12.43
C HIS A 23 12.48 43.70 12.67
N HIS A 24 12.13 44.06 13.90
CA HIS A 24 10.74 44.31 14.32
C HIS A 24 10.02 45.40 13.52
N SER A 25 10.76 46.33 12.90
CA SER A 25 10.16 47.37 12.05
C SER A 25 9.44 46.85 10.81
N LEU A 26 9.64 45.57 10.43
CA LEU A 26 8.83 44.92 9.39
C LEU A 26 7.33 44.86 9.75
N GLY A 27 6.99 44.87 11.05
CA GLY A 27 5.61 44.99 11.52
C GLY A 27 4.93 46.32 11.19
N TYR A 28 5.68 47.35 10.80
CA TYR A 28 5.12 48.63 10.37
C TYR A 28 4.90 48.72 8.85
N CYS A 29 5.34 47.72 8.08
CA CYS A 29 5.18 47.69 6.62
C CYS A 29 3.75 47.28 6.24
N SER A 30 2.82 48.25 6.18
CA SER A 30 1.40 47.98 5.89
C SER A 30 1.09 47.59 4.45
N LYS A 31 2.01 47.85 3.50
CA LYS A 31 1.84 47.50 2.07
C LYS A 31 2.47 46.16 1.68
N LEU A 32 3.04 45.42 2.63
CA LEU A 32 3.75 44.18 2.34
C LEU A 32 2.76 43.11 1.84
N ASN A 33 2.88 42.72 0.57
CA ASN A 33 2.07 41.72 -0.10
C ASN A 33 2.72 40.32 -0.05
N LEU A 34 4.05 40.26 -0.15
CA LEU A 34 4.80 39.01 -0.17
C LEU A 34 6.01 39.05 0.76
N LEU A 35 6.13 38.03 1.63
CA LEU A 35 7.28 37.79 2.48
C LEU A 35 7.78 36.35 2.33
N ASP A 36 8.96 36.16 1.74
CA ASP A 36 9.61 34.85 1.62
C ASP A 36 10.88 34.79 2.47
N LEU A 37 10.83 34.05 3.58
CA LEU A 37 11.95 33.75 4.47
C LEU A 37 12.37 32.27 4.36
N SER A 38 12.01 31.58 3.28
CA SER A 38 12.25 30.15 3.14
C SER A 38 13.75 29.82 3.16
N PHE A 39 14.11 28.66 3.71
CA PHE A 39 15.50 28.17 3.79
C PHE A 39 16.43 29.05 4.64
N CYS A 40 15.89 29.91 5.51
CA CYS A 40 16.65 30.65 6.51
C CYS A 40 16.88 29.79 7.76
N GLY A 41 17.78 28.81 7.64
CA GLY A 41 17.99 27.80 8.69
C GLY A 41 18.45 28.35 10.04
N ARG A 42 19.13 29.51 10.06
CA ARG A 42 19.64 30.18 11.27
C ARG A 42 18.69 31.25 11.83
N LEU A 43 17.52 31.47 11.21
CA LEU A 43 16.56 32.47 11.68
C LEU A 43 16.01 32.05 13.05
N LYS A 44 16.40 32.77 14.10
CA LYS A 44 15.99 32.53 15.49
C LYS A 44 14.84 33.44 15.91
N ARG A 45 14.84 34.68 15.42
CA ARG A 45 13.96 35.75 15.89
C ARG A 45 13.16 36.36 14.73
N PHE A 46 11.85 36.22 14.79
CA PHE A 46 10.92 36.94 13.92
C PHE A 46 9.76 37.43 14.80
N THR A 47 9.79 38.71 15.16
CA THR A 47 8.96 39.24 16.27
C THR A 47 7.53 39.53 15.84
N CYS A 48 7.33 40.31 14.78
CA CYS A 48 6.02 40.67 14.28
C CYS A 48 5.99 40.88 12.76
N VAL A 49 4.78 40.77 12.20
CA VAL A 49 4.49 41.10 10.80
C VAL A 49 3.08 41.66 10.68
N ASN A 50 2.93 42.70 9.85
CA ASN A 50 1.62 43.21 9.47
C ASN A 50 1.07 42.36 8.31
N VAL A 51 -0.15 41.87 8.47
CA VAL A 51 -0.81 40.97 7.51
C VAL A 51 -1.98 41.60 6.75
N GLU A 52 -2.26 42.90 6.96
CA GLU A 52 -3.41 43.57 6.31
C GLU A 52 -3.31 43.55 4.79
N SER A 53 -2.10 43.70 4.23
CA SER A 53 -1.85 43.59 2.80
C SER A 53 -1.31 42.23 2.37
N LEU A 54 -0.81 41.42 3.32
CA LEU A 54 -0.04 40.23 3.03
C LEU A 54 -0.90 39.13 2.39
N VAL A 55 -0.44 38.66 1.23
CA VAL A 55 -1.03 37.55 0.47
C VAL A 55 -0.20 36.28 0.62
N TYR A 56 1.11 36.40 0.86
CA TYR A 56 2.00 35.24 0.96
C TYR A 56 3.06 35.41 2.05
N LEU A 57 3.13 34.42 2.95
CA LEU A 57 4.16 34.29 3.98
C LEU A 57 4.80 32.91 3.91
N SER A 58 6.12 32.83 3.74
CA SER A 58 6.85 31.57 3.77
C SER A 58 7.94 31.52 4.83
N LEU A 59 7.84 30.53 5.71
CA LEU A 59 8.78 30.16 6.78
C LEU A 59 9.29 28.71 6.58
N ILE A 60 9.27 28.23 5.33
CA ILE A 60 9.66 26.86 5.01
C ILE A 60 11.13 26.62 5.38
N LYS A 61 11.44 25.51 6.06
CA LYS A 61 12.83 25.14 6.44
C LYS A 61 13.54 26.18 7.33
N CYS A 62 12.79 26.95 8.13
CA CYS A 62 13.32 27.81 9.20
C CYS A 62 13.48 27.01 10.51
N TYR A 63 14.48 26.12 10.56
CA TYR A 63 14.63 25.14 11.65
C TYR A 63 14.93 25.75 13.02
N SER A 64 15.60 26.91 13.08
CA SER A 64 15.91 27.60 14.35
C SER A 64 14.79 28.53 14.84
N LEU A 65 13.73 28.74 14.04
CA LEU A 65 12.65 29.67 14.42
C LEU A 65 11.67 28.96 15.34
N GLU A 66 11.80 29.18 16.65
CA GLU A 66 11.00 28.46 17.65
C GLU A 66 9.60 29.03 17.89
N LYS A 67 9.41 30.34 17.61
CA LYS A 67 8.16 31.05 17.85
C LYS A 67 7.61 31.59 16.54
N PHE A 68 6.31 31.41 16.32
CA PHE A 68 5.61 32.08 15.24
C PHE A 68 5.52 33.59 15.54
N PRO A 69 5.71 34.47 14.54
CA PRO A 69 5.66 35.92 14.75
C PRO A 69 4.28 36.38 15.26
N TYR A 70 4.27 37.44 16.07
CA TYR A 70 3.03 38.12 16.40
C TYR A 70 2.43 38.76 15.14
N ILE A 71 1.13 38.57 14.95
CA ILE A 71 0.43 39.07 13.78
C ILE A 71 -0.26 40.40 14.14
N GLN A 72 0.05 41.43 13.35
CA GLN A 72 -0.61 42.73 13.42
C GLN A 72 -1.62 42.88 12.28
N GLY A 73 -2.82 43.34 12.62
CA GLY A 73 -3.90 43.55 11.66
C GLY A 73 -4.71 42.29 11.35
N LYS A 74 -5.70 42.46 10.47
CA LYS A 74 -6.63 41.39 10.09
C LYS A 74 -6.12 40.65 8.85
N MET A 75 -5.97 39.34 8.94
CA MET A 75 -5.60 38.51 7.79
C MET A 75 -6.68 38.52 6.71
N LYS A 76 -6.25 38.68 5.46
CA LYS A 76 -7.11 38.50 4.28
C LYS A 76 -7.48 37.02 4.09
N PRO A 77 -8.69 36.71 3.59
CA PRO A 77 -9.10 35.35 3.24
C PRO A 77 -8.11 34.58 2.35
N GLU A 78 -7.44 35.28 1.42
CA GLU A 78 -6.58 34.70 0.39
C GLU A 78 -5.13 34.50 0.84
N ILE A 79 -4.80 34.82 2.09
CA ILE A 79 -3.42 34.71 2.59
C ILE A 79 -2.94 33.26 2.59
N GLN A 80 -1.77 33.02 2.00
CA GLN A 80 -1.09 31.74 2.03
C GLN A 80 0.07 31.78 3.02
N ILE A 81 -0.02 30.98 4.09
CA ILE A 81 1.05 30.83 5.08
C ILE A 81 1.66 29.43 4.93
N ARG A 82 2.95 29.36 4.60
CA ARG A 82 3.69 28.10 4.48
C ARG A 82 4.77 28.01 5.54
N MET A 83 4.70 26.99 6.40
CA MET A 83 5.63 26.84 7.54
C MET A 83 6.16 25.41 7.70
N GLN A 84 6.11 24.60 6.64
CA GLN A 84 6.61 23.22 6.68
C GLN A 84 8.10 23.20 7.03
N ARG A 85 8.55 22.16 7.75
CA ARG A 85 9.96 22.02 8.15
C ARG A 85 10.49 23.19 9.00
N SER A 86 9.64 23.92 9.72
CA SER A 86 10.06 24.97 10.65
C SER A 86 10.28 24.43 12.08
N GLY A 87 11.01 25.18 12.90
CA GLY A 87 11.26 24.86 14.30
C GLY A 87 10.18 25.32 15.27
N ILE A 88 9.04 25.81 14.77
CA ILE A 88 8.00 26.46 15.57
C ILE A 88 7.37 25.45 16.54
N ARG A 89 7.31 25.82 17.81
CA ARG A 89 6.83 24.96 18.91
C ARG A 89 5.31 24.95 19.07
N GLU A 90 4.70 26.11 18.87
CA GLU A 90 3.28 26.34 19.08
C GLU A 90 2.75 27.30 17.99
N LEU A 91 1.54 27.02 17.51
CA LEU A 91 0.83 27.92 16.62
C LEU A 91 -0.02 28.90 17.45
N PRO A 92 -0.12 30.17 17.05
CA PRO A 92 -0.86 31.18 17.81
C PRO A 92 -2.38 30.94 17.77
N SER A 93 -3.02 30.93 18.95
CA SER A 93 -4.44 30.64 19.12
C SER A 93 -5.38 31.71 18.52
N SER A 94 -4.94 32.96 18.42
CA SER A 94 -5.75 34.09 17.93
C SER A 94 -5.84 34.16 16.40
N ASN A 95 -4.95 33.46 15.68
CA ASN A 95 -4.79 33.67 14.24
C ASN A 95 -5.86 32.97 13.40
N PHE A 96 -6.34 31.83 13.86
CA PHE A 96 -7.29 31.00 13.12
C PHE A 96 -8.74 31.45 13.29
N GLN A 97 -9.03 32.35 14.24
CA GLN A 97 -10.39 32.84 14.52
C GLN A 97 -11.06 33.52 13.31
N TYR A 98 -10.27 34.09 12.39
CA TYR A 98 -10.77 34.86 11.25
C TYR A 98 -10.47 34.20 9.89
N GLN A 99 -9.86 33.02 9.88
CA GLN A 99 -9.40 32.31 8.69
C GLN A 99 -10.45 31.30 8.17
N THR A 100 -11.70 31.73 8.04
CA THR A 100 -12.82 30.84 7.66
C THR A 100 -12.72 30.27 6.24
N HIS A 101 -11.75 30.68 5.44
CA HIS A 101 -11.59 30.29 4.03
C HIS A 101 -10.46 29.29 3.78
N ILE A 102 -9.64 28.98 4.80
CA ILE A 102 -8.56 28.02 4.61
C ILE A 102 -9.15 26.64 4.36
N THR A 103 -8.84 26.09 3.19
CA THR A 103 -9.23 24.73 2.78
C THR A 103 -8.13 23.72 3.05
N GLU A 104 -6.86 24.13 3.06
CA GLU A 104 -5.73 23.22 3.24
C GLU A 104 -4.71 23.81 4.22
N LEU A 105 -4.31 23.01 5.21
CA LEU A 105 -3.32 23.40 6.21
C LEU A 105 -2.20 22.35 6.28
N TYR A 106 -1.04 22.71 5.75
CA TYR A 106 0.15 21.84 5.72
C TYR A 106 1.19 22.27 6.76
N LEU A 107 1.32 21.48 7.82
CA LEU A 107 2.23 21.63 8.96
C LEU A 107 3.31 20.53 8.98
N ARG A 108 3.49 19.83 7.86
CA ARG A 108 4.41 18.69 7.74
C ARG A 108 5.84 19.01 8.19
N TYR A 109 6.47 18.07 8.91
CA TYR A 109 7.84 18.16 9.44
C TYR A 109 8.07 19.34 10.41
N MET A 110 7.07 19.82 11.14
CA MET A 110 7.32 20.77 12.24
C MET A 110 7.95 20.04 13.43
N VAL A 111 9.28 19.97 13.45
CA VAL A 111 10.06 19.08 14.32
C VAL A 111 9.89 19.34 15.82
N ASN A 112 9.46 20.55 16.18
CA ASN A 112 9.27 20.96 17.58
C ASN A 112 7.81 21.20 17.96
N LEU A 113 6.85 21.02 17.04
CA LEU A 113 5.44 21.27 17.31
C LEU A 113 4.93 20.26 18.33
N VAL A 114 4.44 20.74 19.48
CA VAL A 114 3.99 19.88 20.59
C VAL A 114 2.48 19.69 20.61
N ALA A 115 1.73 20.74 20.25
CA ALA A 115 0.27 20.74 20.24
C ALA A 115 -0.28 21.65 19.15
N LEU A 116 -1.49 21.35 18.69
CA LEU A 116 -2.30 22.23 17.86
C LEU A 116 -3.21 23.08 18.77
N PRO A 117 -3.36 24.39 18.52
CA PRO A 117 -4.33 25.21 19.26
C PRO A 117 -5.77 24.80 18.91
N SER A 118 -6.68 24.81 19.89
CA SER A 118 -8.11 24.49 19.70
C SER A 118 -8.80 25.41 18.69
N SER A 119 -8.26 26.60 18.43
CA SER A 119 -8.74 27.51 17.40
C SER A 119 -8.68 26.93 15.99
N ILE A 120 -7.85 25.92 15.71
CA ILE A 120 -7.82 25.23 14.40
C ILE A 120 -9.18 24.60 14.10
N CYS A 121 -9.90 24.13 15.11
CA CYS A 121 -11.24 23.55 14.96
C CYS A 121 -12.31 24.55 14.51
N ARG A 122 -11.99 25.85 14.48
CA ARG A 122 -12.87 26.91 13.93
C ARG A 122 -12.72 27.09 12.41
N LEU A 123 -11.75 26.43 11.78
CA LEU A 123 -11.54 26.47 10.33
C LEU A 123 -12.60 25.61 9.62
N LYS A 124 -13.85 26.07 9.60
CA LYS A 124 -15.00 25.30 9.09
C LYS A 124 -14.91 24.96 7.60
N SER A 125 -14.09 25.67 6.81
CA SER A 125 -13.85 25.35 5.39
C SER A 125 -12.67 24.40 5.16
N LEU A 126 -12.00 23.93 6.22
CA LEU A 126 -10.82 23.09 6.10
C LEU A 126 -11.21 21.71 5.54
N VAL A 127 -10.60 21.35 4.43
CA VAL A 127 -10.74 20.10 3.69
C VAL A 127 -9.56 19.16 3.94
N SER A 128 -8.35 19.70 4.08
CA SER A 128 -7.13 18.90 4.31
C SER A 128 -6.29 19.46 5.45
N LEU A 129 -5.94 18.60 6.41
CA LEU A 129 -5.01 18.90 7.50
C LEU A 129 -3.86 17.88 7.48
N ASP A 130 -2.64 18.36 7.24
CA ASP A 130 -1.42 17.55 7.25
C ASP A 130 -0.50 18.01 8.38
N VAL A 131 -0.39 17.20 9.42
CA VAL A 131 0.56 17.33 10.53
C VAL A 131 1.59 16.22 10.54
N SER A 132 1.80 15.58 9.39
CA SER A 132 2.70 14.43 9.28
C SER A 132 4.14 14.80 9.63
N TYR A 133 4.87 13.85 10.21
CA TYR A 133 6.26 13.98 10.64
C TYR A 133 6.49 15.11 11.67
N CYS A 134 5.45 15.53 12.40
CA CYS A 134 5.58 16.36 13.60
C CYS A 134 5.94 15.47 14.79
N TYR A 135 7.22 15.14 14.90
CA TYR A 135 7.76 14.13 15.83
C TYR A 135 7.53 14.40 17.33
N ARG A 136 7.06 15.59 17.70
CA ARG A 136 6.74 15.96 19.09
C ARG A 136 5.25 16.21 19.34
N LEU A 137 4.41 16.07 18.31
CA LEU A 137 2.97 16.32 18.42
C LEU A 137 2.33 15.15 19.16
N VAL A 138 1.79 15.40 20.36
CA VAL A 138 1.28 14.35 21.26
C VAL A 138 -0.24 14.19 21.22
N SER A 139 -0.98 15.20 20.78
CA SER A 139 -2.45 15.17 20.72
C SER A 139 -3.00 16.08 19.62
N LEU A 140 -4.23 15.77 19.20
CA LEU A 140 -5.09 16.68 18.44
C LEU A 140 -6.04 17.40 19.42
N PRO A 141 -6.61 18.57 19.05
CA PRO A 141 -7.58 19.26 19.89
C PRO A 141 -8.86 18.44 20.08
N GLU A 142 -9.48 18.49 21.26
CA GLU A 142 -10.70 17.74 21.58
C GLU A 142 -11.88 18.10 20.66
N GLU A 143 -11.89 19.29 20.09
CA GLU A 143 -12.92 19.75 19.16
C GLU A 143 -12.60 19.41 17.69
N ILE A 144 -11.62 18.56 17.37
CA ILE A 144 -11.26 18.26 15.97
C ILE A 144 -12.47 17.76 15.15
N GLY A 145 -13.40 17.06 15.80
CA GLY A 145 -14.66 16.62 15.22
C GLY A 145 -15.58 17.73 14.69
N ASP A 146 -15.31 19.00 15.02
CA ASP A 146 -16.08 20.15 14.53
C ASP A 146 -15.61 20.60 13.13
N LEU A 147 -14.59 19.97 12.53
CA LEU A 147 -14.17 20.28 11.16
C LEU A 147 -15.07 19.57 10.14
N ASP A 148 -16.29 20.10 9.98
CA ASP A 148 -17.39 19.48 9.21
C ASP A 148 -17.08 19.20 7.72
N ASN A 149 -16.08 19.90 7.15
CA ASN A 149 -15.65 19.78 5.76
C ASN A 149 -14.35 18.98 5.57
N LEU A 150 -13.77 18.45 6.64
CA LEU A 150 -12.48 17.76 6.56
C LEU A 150 -12.63 16.43 5.81
N GLU A 151 -11.89 16.28 4.71
CA GLU A 151 -11.83 15.07 3.89
C GLU A 151 -10.52 14.30 4.09
N VAL A 152 -9.44 15.00 4.44
CA VAL A 152 -8.11 14.40 4.63
C VAL A 152 -7.47 14.84 5.94
N LEU A 153 -7.05 13.87 6.75
CA LEU A 153 -6.24 14.08 7.96
C LEU A 153 -5.02 13.17 7.94
N ASP A 154 -3.84 13.76 7.75
CA ASP A 154 -2.55 13.05 7.83
C ASP A 154 -1.78 13.44 9.09
N ALA A 155 -1.67 12.50 10.02
CA ALA A 155 -0.92 12.60 11.27
C ALA A 155 0.18 11.52 11.38
N ARG A 156 0.67 11.01 10.24
CA ARG A 156 1.76 10.02 10.18
C ARG A 156 2.99 10.50 10.93
N GLY A 157 3.67 9.62 11.66
CA GLY A 157 4.95 9.93 12.31
C GLY A 157 4.85 11.01 13.40
N THR A 158 3.71 11.07 14.08
CA THR A 158 3.48 11.87 15.29
C THR A 158 3.57 10.98 16.55
N LEU A 159 3.48 11.58 17.74
CA LEU A 159 3.37 10.87 19.02
C LEU A 159 1.91 10.74 19.51
N ILE A 160 0.93 10.99 18.64
CA ILE A 160 -0.49 10.87 18.97
C ILE A 160 -0.79 9.39 19.24
N SER A 161 -1.05 9.05 20.49
CA SER A 161 -1.42 7.69 20.92
C SER A 161 -2.93 7.50 21.03
N ARG A 162 -3.66 8.57 21.34
CA ARG A 162 -5.12 8.57 21.46
C ARG A 162 -5.66 9.77 20.71
N PRO A 163 -6.26 9.60 19.51
CA PRO A 163 -6.99 10.69 18.91
C PRO A 163 -8.26 10.98 19.75
N PRO A 164 -8.71 12.24 19.79
CA PRO A 164 -9.86 12.66 20.58
C PRO A 164 -11.12 11.92 20.12
N SER A 165 -12.02 11.62 21.07
CA SER A 165 -13.26 10.87 20.78
C SER A 165 -14.13 11.58 19.74
N SER A 166 -14.03 12.91 19.65
CA SER A 166 -14.76 13.72 18.68
C SER A 166 -14.39 13.44 17.23
N ILE A 167 -13.23 12.83 16.94
CA ILE A 167 -12.77 12.55 15.57
C ILE A 167 -13.81 11.74 14.79
N VAL A 168 -14.64 10.95 15.49
CA VAL A 168 -15.69 10.14 14.87
C VAL A 168 -16.77 11.00 14.19
N ARG A 169 -16.97 12.24 14.64
CA ARG A 169 -17.95 13.19 14.08
C ARG A 169 -17.58 13.69 12.67
N LEU A 170 -16.35 13.44 12.21
CA LEU A 170 -15.86 13.82 10.88
C LEU A 170 -16.49 12.97 9.76
N ASN A 171 -17.76 13.19 9.48
CA ASN A 171 -18.54 12.36 8.55
C ASN A 171 -18.20 12.55 7.08
N LYS A 172 -17.43 13.59 6.70
CA LYS A 172 -16.90 13.77 5.33
C LYS A 172 -15.47 13.25 5.16
N LEU A 173 -14.83 12.79 6.24
CA LEU A 173 -13.45 12.33 6.20
C LEU A 173 -13.34 11.08 5.33
N LYS A 174 -12.51 11.15 4.30
CA LYS A 174 -12.24 10.06 3.35
C LYS A 174 -10.91 9.38 3.64
N ILE A 175 -9.92 10.12 4.13
CA ILE A 175 -8.56 9.64 4.36
C ILE A 175 -8.13 10.00 5.78
N LEU A 176 -7.76 8.98 6.57
CA LEU A 176 -7.23 9.13 7.93
C LEU A 176 -5.95 8.34 8.10
N ILE A 177 -4.84 9.03 8.41
CA ILE A 177 -3.51 8.43 8.52
C ILE A 177 -2.91 8.75 9.88
N PHE A 178 -2.60 7.73 10.68
CA PHE A 178 -1.81 7.83 11.92
C PHE A 178 -0.49 7.07 11.86
N GLY A 179 -0.20 6.42 10.73
CA GLY A 179 0.89 5.45 10.62
C GLY A 179 2.21 5.92 11.25
N GLY A 180 2.87 5.06 12.01
CA GLY A 180 4.19 5.31 12.56
C GLY A 180 5.31 5.07 11.54
N PHE A 181 6.54 5.02 12.03
CA PHE A 181 7.72 4.65 11.24
C PHE A 181 8.21 3.26 11.62
N PHE A 182 8.61 2.47 10.61
CA PHE A 182 9.21 1.15 10.83
C PHE A 182 10.49 1.17 11.71
N ARG A 183 11.18 2.31 11.81
CA ARG A 183 12.39 2.51 12.66
C ARG A 183 12.12 3.31 13.92
N TRP A 184 10.90 3.78 14.13
CA TRP A 184 10.52 4.38 15.41
C TRP A 184 10.24 3.24 16.37
N ILE A 185 11.26 2.93 17.17
CA ILE A 185 11.06 2.28 18.46
C ILE A 185 10.22 3.29 19.24
N PHE A 186 8.89 3.07 19.34
CA PHE A 186 8.14 3.71 20.40
C PHE A 186 8.92 3.43 21.68
N LYS A 187 9.19 4.46 22.49
CA LYS A 187 9.64 4.20 23.86
C LYS A 187 8.68 3.16 24.43
N ASP A 188 9.24 2.09 25.00
CA ASP A 188 8.47 1.00 25.57
C ASP A 188 7.25 1.55 26.34
N GLY A 189 6.04 1.12 25.97
CA GLY A 189 4.79 1.43 26.69
C GLY A 189 3.84 2.48 26.10
N VAL A 190 4.13 3.14 24.97
CA VAL A 190 3.12 3.97 24.28
C VAL A 190 2.36 3.11 23.26
N HIS A 191 1.11 2.78 23.59
CA HIS A 191 0.20 2.03 22.73
C HIS A 191 -0.79 2.98 22.08
N PHE A 192 -0.99 2.84 20.76
CA PHE A 192 -2.01 3.58 20.06
C PHE A 192 -3.38 2.93 20.25
N GLU A 193 -4.37 3.72 20.64
CA GLU A 193 -5.76 3.28 20.85
C GLU A 193 -6.65 4.05 19.87
N PHE A 194 -7.34 3.32 18.98
CA PHE A 194 -8.26 3.94 18.04
C PHE A 194 -9.65 4.01 18.67
N PRO A 195 -10.36 5.16 18.59
CA PRO A 195 -11.65 5.34 19.23
C PRO A 195 -12.71 4.42 18.62
N HIS A 196 -13.74 4.13 19.41
CA HIS A 196 -14.95 3.44 18.95
C HIS A 196 -15.63 4.21 17.82
N VAL A 197 -15.92 3.55 16.71
CA VAL A 197 -16.39 4.18 15.48
C VAL A 197 -17.87 3.97 15.17
N ALA A 198 -18.64 3.28 16.01
CA ALA A 198 -20.04 2.94 15.77
C ALA A 198 -20.94 4.14 15.41
N GLN A 199 -20.58 5.35 15.84
CA GLN A 199 -21.37 6.56 15.66
C GLN A 199 -20.88 7.47 14.51
N GLY A 200 -19.83 7.11 13.77
CA GLY A 200 -19.11 8.09 12.95
C GLY A 200 -18.26 7.54 11.80
N LEU A 201 -17.48 8.43 11.17
CA LEU A 201 -16.54 8.12 10.07
C LEU A 201 -17.17 7.39 8.87
N ARG A 202 -18.45 7.68 8.57
CA ARG A 202 -19.24 6.94 7.56
C ARG A 202 -18.71 7.06 6.14
N SER A 203 -17.99 8.13 5.82
CA SER A 203 -17.38 8.35 4.49
C SER A 203 -15.92 7.92 4.42
N LEU A 204 -15.37 7.30 5.46
CA LEU A 204 -13.95 6.95 5.50
C LEU A 204 -13.67 5.85 4.49
N GLU A 205 -12.81 6.14 3.52
CA GLU A 205 -12.42 5.22 2.45
C GLU A 205 -11.04 4.61 2.70
N HIS A 206 -10.12 5.36 3.33
CA HIS A 206 -8.73 4.95 3.54
C HIS A 206 -8.33 5.18 4.99
N LEU A 207 -7.89 4.10 5.66
CA LEU A 207 -7.42 4.14 7.04
C LEU A 207 -6.02 3.52 7.15
N ASP A 208 -5.03 4.33 7.51
CA ASP A 208 -3.65 3.89 7.73
C ASP A 208 -3.27 3.99 9.21
N LEU A 209 -3.16 2.82 9.84
CA LEU A 209 -2.73 2.61 11.22
C LEU A 209 -1.45 1.76 11.26
N SER A 210 -0.62 1.80 10.22
CA SER A 210 0.62 1.02 10.15
C SER A 210 1.64 1.45 11.20
N TYR A 211 2.41 0.53 11.76
CA TYR A 211 3.50 0.80 12.71
C TYR A 211 3.07 1.67 13.90
N CYS A 212 1.86 1.48 14.44
CA CYS A 212 1.33 2.26 15.57
C CYS A 212 1.56 1.58 16.95
N ASN A 213 2.38 0.52 17.01
CA ASN A 213 2.69 -0.25 18.24
C ASN A 213 1.44 -0.66 19.05
N LYS A 214 0.47 -1.23 18.35
CA LYS A 214 -0.82 -1.59 18.93
C LYS A 214 -0.79 -3.01 19.50
N ASP A 215 -1.03 -3.10 20.80
CA ASP A 215 -1.10 -4.35 21.57
C ASP A 215 -2.55 -4.70 21.95
N GLY A 216 -3.40 -3.68 22.14
CA GLY A 216 -4.81 -3.78 22.57
C GLY A 216 -5.87 -3.88 21.47
N GLY A 217 -5.50 -4.31 20.25
CA GLY A 217 -6.45 -4.54 19.15
C GLY A 217 -6.97 -3.28 18.43
N LEU A 218 -7.79 -3.51 17.40
CA LEU A 218 -8.69 -2.51 16.81
C LEU A 218 -10.02 -2.54 17.61
N PRO A 219 -10.81 -1.45 17.61
CA PRO A 219 -12.08 -1.45 18.33
C PRO A 219 -13.05 -2.46 17.70
N GLU A 220 -13.86 -3.13 18.52
CA GLU A 220 -14.80 -4.19 18.08
C GLU A 220 -15.89 -3.69 17.12
N ASP A 221 -16.11 -2.39 17.03
CA ASP A 221 -17.05 -1.76 16.11
C ASP A 221 -16.39 -1.25 14.81
N ILE A 222 -15.14 -1.64 14.50
CA ILE A 222 -14.47 -1.25 13.25
C ILE A 222 -15.28 -1.63 11.99
N GLY A 223 -16.06 -2.72 12.08
CA GLY A 223 -16.98 -3.16 11.02
C GLY A 223 -18.07 -2.15 10.64
N CYS A 224 -18.31 -1.11 11.44
CA CYS A 224 -19.26 -0.04 11.12
C CYS A 224 -18.77 0.92 10.02
N LEU A 225 -17.48 0.85 9.62
CA LEU A 225 -16.91 1.69 8.56
C LEU A 225 -17.30 1.16 7.17
N SER A 226 -18.58 1.33 6.80
CA SER A 226 -19.16 0.72 5.59
C SER A 226 -18.56 1.20 4.26
N SER A 227 -17.91 2.37 4.24
CA SER A 227 -17.28 2.95 3.04
C SER A 227 -15.78 2.63 2.91
N LEU A 228 -15.20 1.93 3.88
CA LEU A 228 -13.76 1.70 3.94
C LEU A 228 -13.33 0.75 2.81
N LYS A 229 -12.44 1.23 1.94
CA LYS A 229 -11.89 0.50 0.79
C LYS A 229 -10.49 -0.02 1.09
N GLU A 230 -9.69 0.75 1.83
CA GLU A 230 -8.31 0.42 2.16
C GLU A 230 -8.05 0.50 3.67
N LEU A 231 -7.51 -0.59 4.23
CA LEU A 231 -7.12 -0.69 5.63
C LEU A 231 -5.67 -1.16 5.75
N ASN A 232 -4.80 -0.28 6.22
CA ASN A 232 -3.39 -0.59 6.44
C ASN A 232 -3.07 -0.76 7.93
N LEU A 233 -2.75 -2.00 8.33
CA LEU A 233 -2.39 -2.39 9.70
C LEU A 233 -0.95 -2.90 9.80
N ARG A 234 -0.14 -2.70 8.76
CA ARG A 234 1.22 -3.21 8.65
C ARG A 234 2.06 -2.91 9.88
N GLY A 235 2.82 -3.89 10.39
CA GLY A 235 3.86 -3.65 11.39
C GLY A 235 3.35 -3.37 12.80
N ASN A 236 2.16 -3.86 13.14
CA ASN A 236 1.61 -3.82 14.50
C ASN A 236 1.78 -5.16 15.23
N ASN A 237 1.47 -5.18 16.53
CA ASN A 237 1.76 -6.30 17.42
C ASN A 237 0.51 -7.00 17.98
N PHE A 238 -0.64 -6.88 17.30
CA PHE A 238 -1.88 -7.52 17.75
C PHE A 238 -1.79 -9.06 17.70
N GLU A 239 -2.39 -9.74 18.68
CA GLU A 239 -2.54 -11.20 18.67
C GLU A 239 -3.76 -11.66 17.88
N HIS A 240 -4.80 -10.82 17.88
CA HIS A 240 -6.07 -11.06 17.21
C HIS A 240 -6.59 -9.77 16.55
N LEU A 241 -7.42 -9.92 15.53
CA LEU A 241 -8.21 -8.85 14.93
C LEU A 241 -9.68 -9.04 15.33
N PRO A 242 -10.46 -7.95 15.49
CA PRO A 242 -11.87 -8.05 15.87
C PRO A 242 -12.67 -8.75 14.78
N ARG A 243 -13.70 -9.51 15.17
CA ARG A 243 -14.54 -10.28 14.24
C ARG A 243 -15.30 -9.37 13.27
N SER A 244 -15.56 -8.13 13.67
CA SER A 244 -16.26 -7.14 12.85
C SER A 244 -15.49 -6.70 11.60
N ILE A 245 -14.20 -7.05 11.43
CA ILE A 245 -13.49 -6.83 10.15
C ILE A 245 -14.24 -7.50 8.99
N ALA A 246 -14.88 -8.65 9.22
CA ALA A 246 -15.68 -9.34 8.20
C ALA A 246 -16.89 -8.51 7.72
N GLN A 247 -17.33 -7.52 8.51
CA GLN A 247 -18.47 -6.65 8.21
C GLN A 247 -18.09 -5.45 7.32
N LEU A 248 -16.79 -5.24 7.03
CA LEU A 248 -16.32 -4.17 6.15
C LEU A 248 -16.67 -4.47 4.69
N GLY A 249 -17.93 -4.25 4.32
CA GLY A 249 -18.51 -4.68 3.05
C GLY A 249 -17.93 -4.04 1.78
N ALA A 250 -17.23 -2.90 1.91
CA ALA A 250 -16.58 -2.22 0.78
C ALA A 250 -15.05 -2.42 0.75
N LEU A 251 -14.47 -3.19 1.69
CA LEU A 251 -13.02 -3.28 1.84
C LEU A 251 -12.41 -4.10 0.70
N GLN A 252 -11.56 -3.45 -0.08
CA GLN A 252 -10.89 -4.03 -1.25
C GLN A 252 -9.45 -4.41 -0.95
N SER A 253 -8.78 -3.65 -0.08
CA SER A 253 -7.36 -3.85 0.27
C SER A 253 -7.14 -3.88 1.79
N LEU A 254 -6.49 -4.94 2.26
CA LEU A 254 -6.11 -5.12 3.67
C LEU A 254 -4.61 -5.43 3.76
N ASN A 255 -3.88 -4.64 4.55
CA ASN A 255 -2.45 -4.86 4.78
C ASN A 255 -2.16 -5.33 6.21
N LEU A 256 -1.74 -6.58 6.35
CA LEU A 256 -1.35 -7.23 7.61
C LEU A 256 0.14 -7.56 7.68
N SER A 257 0.96 -7.09 6.73
CA SER A 257 2.39 -7.39 6.69
C SER A 257 3.12 -7.00 7.98
N ASN A 258 4.10 -7.78 8.41
CA ASN A 258 4.90 -7.53 9.61
C ASN A 258 4.10 -7.54 10.93
N CYS A 259 2.92 -8.19 10.96
CA CYS A 259 2.12 -8.40 12.17
C CYS A 259 2.50 -9.70 12.89
N LYS A 260 3.69 -9.72 13.49
CA LYS A 260 4.38 -10.96 13.93
C LYS A 260 3.66 -11.76 15.02
N ARG A 261 2.87 -11.10 15.87
CA ARG A 261 2.14 -11.75 16.98
C ARG A 261 0.78 -12.30 16.57
N LEU A 262 0.31 -12.03 15.35
CA LEU A 262 -1.01 -12.48 14.92
C LEU A 262 -1.07 -14.01 14.94
N THR A 263 -2.02 -14.57 15.69
CA THR A 263 -2.15 -16.02 15.90
C THR A 263 -3.14 -16.69 14.95
N GLN A 264 -4.10 -15.93 14.43
CA GLN A 264 -5.16 -16.37 13.52
C GLN A 264 -5.59 -15.24 12.59
N LEU A 265 -6.01 -15.58 11.37
CA LEU A 265 -6.66 -14.63 10.47
C LEU A 265 -8.16 -14.51 10.81
N PRO A 266 -8.74 -13.29 10.80
CA PRO A 266 -10.18 -13.12 10.94
C PRO A 266 -10.90 -13.69 9.71
N GLU A 267 -12.22 -13.80 9.80
CA GLU A 267 -13.04 -13.92 8.60
C GLU A 267 -12.80 -12.68 7.73
N LEU A 268 -12.54 -12.92 6.45
CA LEU A 268 -12.18 -11.87 5.51
C LEU A 268 -13.45 -11.21 4.97
N PRO A 269 -13.46 -9.88 4.79
CA PRO A 269 -14.61 -9.19 4.23
C PRO A 269 -14.93 -9.67 2.81
N PRO A 270 -16.20 -9.61 2.39
CA PRO A 270 -16.67 -10.25 1.17
C PRO A 270 -16.10 -9.67 -0.12
N GLU A 271 -15.80 -8.37 -0.16
CA GLU A 271 -15.29 -7.67 -1.35
C GLU A 271 -13.76 -7.50 -1.33
N LEU A 272 -13.07 -8.23 -0.43
CA LEU A 272 -11.62 -8.15 -0.29
C LEU A 272 -10.92 -8.78 -1.50
N ASN A 273 -10.23 -7.94 -2.26
CA ASN A 273 -9.54 -8.34 -3.50
C ASN A 273 -8.02 -8.44 -3.31
N ILE A 274 -7.45 -7.63 -2.42
CA ILE A 274 -6.00 -7.55 -2.17
C ILE A 274 -5.73 -7.75 -0.68
N LEU A 275 -4.92 -8.76 -0.36
CA LEU A 275 -4.40 -8.98 0.98
C LEU A 275 -2.87 -8.90 0.97
N HIS A 276 -2.28 -8.07 1.82
CA HIS A 276 -0.83 -8.05 2.04
C HIS A 276 -0.48 -8.78 3.32
N VAL A 277 0.46 -9.73 3.22
CA VAL A 277 1.03 -10.46 4.35
C VAL A 277 2.55 -10.55 4.16
N ASP A 278 3.28 -10.87 5.23
CA ASP A 278 4.70 -11.22 5.09
C ASP A 278 4.87 -12.74 4.91
N TYR A 279 6.11 -13.16 4.63
CA TYR A 279 6.44 -14.56 4.39
C TYR A 279 6.14 -15.49 5.58
N HIS A 280 6.33 -15.03 6.80
CA HIS A 280 6.07 -15.86 7.98
C HIS A 280 4.58 -16.07 8.16
N MET A 281 3.78 -15.01 8.00
CA MET A 281 2.32 -15.10 8.02
C MET A 281 1.78 -15.95 6.87
N ALA A 282 2.37 -15.84 5.68
CA ALA A 282 2.04 -16.65 4.53
C ALA A 282 2.13 -18.15 4.80
N LEU A 283 3.27 -18.58 5.35
CA LEU A 283 3.48 -19.98 5.70
C LEU A 283 2.58 -20.42 6.86
N LYS A 284 2.44 -19.56 7.88
CA LYS A 284 1.64 -19.86 9.07
C LYS A 284 0.16 -20.02 8.75
N PHE A 285 -0.38 -19.17 7.90
CA PHE A 285 -1.81 -19.14 7.56
C PHE A 285 -2.09 -19.67 6.17
N PHE A 286 -1.18 -20.45 5.59
CA PHE A 286 -1.27 -20.82 4.18
C PHE A 286 -2.61 -21.49 3.84
N HIS A 287 -3.00 -22.52 4.61
CA HIS A 287 -4.24 -23.25 4.43
C HIS A 287 -5.47 -22.34 4.58
N ASP A 288 -5.52 -21.53 5.64
CA ASP A 288 -6.57 -20.55 5.89
C ASP A 288 -6.68 -19.54 4.76
N LEU A 289 -5.55 -19.04 4.31
CA LEU A 289 -5.49 -18.15 3.17
C LEU A 289 -6.09 -18.90 1.98
N VAL A 290 -5.63 -20.08 1.55
CA VAL A 290 -6.20 -20.70 0.33
C VAL A 290 -7.69 -21.06 0.46
N THR A 291 -8.14 -21.52 1.62
CA THR A 291 -9.53 -22.00 1.82
C THR A 291 -10.56 -20.90 2.08
N LYS A 292 -10.20 -19.82 2.79
CA LYS A 292 -11.12 -18.71 3.10
C LYS A 292 -11.20 -17.67 1.97
N ARG A 293 -10.50 -17.89 0.86
CA ARG A 293 -10.21 -16.90 -0.19
C ARG A 293 -11.19 -16.83 -1.35
N LYS A 294 -12.46 -17.24 -1.19
CA LYS A 294 -13.44 -17.39 -2.29
C LYS A 294 -13.67 -16.16 -3.21
N LYS A 295 -13.05 -14.99 -2.96
CA LYS A 295 -13.04 -13.81 -3.85
C LYS A 295 -11.70 -13.07 -3.94
N LEU A 296 -10.65 -13.56 -3.26
CA LEU A 296 -9.36 -12.85 -3.20
C LEU A 296 -8.59 -13.03 -4.51
N GLN A 297 -8.57 -11.97 -5.31
CA GLN A 297 -7.82 -11.91 -6.57
C GLN A 297 -6.32 -11.84 -6.35
N ARG A 298 -5.85 -11.27 -5.22
CA ARG A 298 -4.41 -11.08 -5.01
C ARG A 298 -3.97 -11.26 -3.57
N LEU A 299 -2.89 -12.01 -3.40
CA LEU A 299 -2.13 -12.10 -2.16
C LEU A 299 -0.72 -11.59 -2.38
N ILE A 300 -0.35 -10.50 -1.70
CA ILE A 300 0.95 -9.85 -1.83
C ILE A 300 1.84 -10.21 -0.64
N PHE A 301 2.97 -10.84 -0.92
CA PHE A 301 3.98 -11.20 0.04
C PHE A 301 5.08 -10.15 0.08
N THR A 302 5.11 -9.40 1.18
CA THR A 302 6.11 -8.36 1.38
C THR A 302 7.36 -8.92 2.04
N PRO A 303 8.57 -8.66 1.51
CA PRO A 303 9.81 -9.11 2.11
C PRO A 303 10.00 -8.47 3.49
N LEU A 304 10.59 -9.23 4.41
CA LEU A 304 11.01 -8.70 5.71
C LEU A 304 12.17 -7.73 5.47
N TYR A 305 12.04 -6.49 5.98
CA TYR A 305 13.14 -5.54 5.96
C TYR A 305 14.33 -6.08 6.78
N GLY A 306 15.50 -6.18 6.15
CA GLY A 306 16.78 -6.40 6.86
C GLY A 306 17.31 -7.83 6.91
N TYR A 307 16.61 -8.84 6.36
CA TYR A 307 17.17 -10.18 6.22
C TYR A 307 17.82 -10.35 4.85
N ALA A 308 19.03 -10.92 4.84
CA ALA A 308 19.69 -11.35 3.62
C ALA A 308 18.80 -12.38 2.92
N HIS A 309 18.23 -12.01 1.78
CA HIS A 309 17.34 -12.87 1.00
C HIS A 309 18.12 -14.07 0.51
N ASN A 310 17.77 -15.24 1.01
CA ASN A 310 18.31 -16.50 0.53
C ASN A 310 17.38 -17.01 -0.57
N ASP A 311 17.92 -17.37 -1.73
CA ASP A 311 17.17 -17.92 -2.88
C ASP A 311 16.30 -19.15 -2.45
N SER A 312 16.64 -19.80 -1.31
CA SER A 312 15.90 -20.91 -0.72
C SER A 312 14.46 -20.59 -0.27
N ILE A 313 14.20 -19.37 0.20
CA ILE A 313 12.89 -18.97 0.75
C ILE A 313 11.82 -18.96 -0.35
N TYR A 314 12.16 -18.46 -1.55
CA TYR A 314 11.22 -18.39 -2.67
C TYR A 314 10.93 -19.77 -3.26
N ASN A 315 11.94 -20.65 -3.30
CA ASN A 315 11.76 -22.04 -3.68
C ASN A 315 10.86 -22.79 -2.70
N LEU A 316 11.09 -22.59 -1.40
CA LEU A 316 10.26 -23.19 -0.35
C LEU A 316 8.81 -22.70 -0.45
N PHE A 317 8.59 -21.42 -0.74
CA PHE A 317 7.25 -20.90 -0.93
C PHE A 317 6.58 -21.43 -2.21
N ALA A 318 7.27 -21.44 -3.35
CA ALA A 318 6.70 -22.01 -4.57
C ALA A 318 6.29 -23.47 -4.34
N HIS A 319 7.16 -24.24 -3.69
CA HIS A 319 6.88 -25.63 -3.31
C HIS A 319 5.67 -25.72 -2.39
N ALA A 320 5.67 -25.00 -1.26
CA ALA A 320 4.56 -25.01 -0.31
C ALA A 320 3.23 -24.53 -0.94
N LEU A 321 3.28 -23.56 -1.84
CA LEU A 321 2.11 -23.02 -2.54
C LEU A 321 1.44 -24.11 -3.37
N PHE A 322 2.19 -24.71 -4.30
CA PHE A 322 1.61 -25.67 -5.24
C PHE A 322 1.38 -27.04 -4.61
N GLN A 323 2.15 -27.43 -3.59
CA GLN A 323 1.88 -28.65 -2.81
C GLN A 323 0.53 -28.56 -2.09
N ASN A 324 0.24 -27.43 -1.43
CA ASN A 324 -1.03 -27.26 -0.75
C ASN A 324 -2.20 -27.11 -1.73
N ILE A 325 -2.00 -26.46 -2.89
CA ILE A 325 -3.00 -26.46 -3.97
C ILE A 325 -3.30 -27.90 -4.43
N SER A 326 -2.28 -28.76 -4.47
CA SER A 326 -2.43 -30.18 -4.83
C SER A 326 -3.15 -31.01 -3.77
N SER A 327 -2.85 -30.78 -2.49
CA SER A 327 -3.43 -31.53 -1.36
C SER A 327 -4.86 -31.11 -1.02
N LEU A 328 -5.21 -29.85 -1.29
CA LEU A 328 -6.59 -29.39 -1.25
C LEU A 328 -7.34 -30.14 -2.36
N ARG A 329 -8.16 -31.13 -1.95
CA ARG A 329 -9.17 -31.80 -2.79
C ARG A 329 -10.25 -30.81 -3.19
N LEU A 330 -9.87 -29.76 -3.89
CA LEU A 330 -10.79 -28.81 -4.48
C LEU A 330 -11.60 -29.60 -5.49
N ASP A 331 -12.92 -29.66 -5.29
CA ASP A 331 -13.83 -29.88 -6.40
C ASP A 331 -13.67 -28.64 -7.29
N ILE A 332 -12.67 -28.68 -8.17
CA ILE A 332 -12.43 -27.66 -9.20
C ILE A 332 -13.55 -27.78 -10.23
N SER A 333 -14.78 -27.55 -9.79
CA SER A 333 -15.88 -27.20 -10.66
C SER A 333 -15.54 -25.85 -11.26
N ALA A 334 -15.89 -25.65 -12.53
CA ALA A 334 -15.49 -24.49 -13.33
C ALA A 334 -15.99 -23.11 -12.78
N SER A 335 -16.60 -23.07 -11.59
CA SER A 335 -17.10 -21.87 -10.91
C SER A 335 -16.22 -21.35 -9.76
N ASP A 336 -15.16 -22.03 -9.35
CA ASP A 336 -14.38 -21.63 -8.18
C ASP A 336 -13.39 -20.49 -8.47
N SER A 337 -13.63 -19.34 -7.87
CA SER A 337 -12.83 -18.09 -7.82
C SER A 337 -11.30 -18.19 -7.69
N LEU A 338 -10.73 -19.38 -7.45
CA LEU A 338 -9.29 -19.62 -7.41
C LEU A 338 -8.60 -19.34 -8.77
N PHE A 339 -9.37 -19.34 -9.86
CA PHE A 339 -8.86 -19.19 -11.24
C PHE A 339 -8.26 -17.83 -11.57
N GLU A 340 -8.65 -16.79 -10.82
CA GLU A 340 -8.22 -15.42 -11.03
C GLU A 340 -7.24 -14.95 -9.95
N SER A 341 -6.91 -15.81 -8.99
CA SER A 341 -6.05 -15.47 -7.86
C SER A 341 -4.56 -15.46 -8.25
N VAL A 342 -3.95 -14.29 -8.22
CA VAL A 342 -2.52 -14.09 -8.43
C VAL A 342 -1.81 -13.95 -7.09
N PHE A 343 -0.86 -14.83 -6.83
CA PHE A 343 0.03 -14.76 -5.68
C PHE A 343 1.26 -13.94 -6.10
N THR A 344 1.49 -12.79 -5.49
CA THR A 344 2.59 -11.89 -5.86
C THR A 344 3.60 -11.79 -4.73
N ILE A 345 4.86 -12.07 -5.01
CA ILE A 345 5.97 -11.94 -4.06
C ILE A 345 6.91 -10.85 -4.55
N TRP A 346 7.43 -10.02 -3.67
CA TRP A 346 8.48 -9.05 -4.01
C TRP A 346 9.86 -9.59 -3.63
N HIS A 347 10.79 -9.63 -4.59
CA HIS A 347 12.13 -10.19 -4.39
C HIS A 347 13.24 -9.29 -4.95
N SER A 348 14.39 -9.20 -4.26
CA SER A 348 15.54 -8.41 -4.70
C SER A 348 16.35 -9.01 -5.86
N GLY A 349 15.92 -10.16 -6.40
CA GLY A 349 16.62 -10.90 -7.45
C GLY A 349 15.68 -11.34 -8.58
N LYS A 350 16.17 -11.19 -9.81
CA LYS A 350 15.53 -11.63 -11.05
C LYS A 350 15.79 -13.12 -11.26
N LYS A 351 15.15 -13.97 -10.46
CA LYS A 351 15.32 -15.42 -10.57
C LYS A 351 14.01 -16.14 -10.33
N ILE A 352 13.61 -16.91 -11.33
CA ILE A 352 12.52 -17.87 -11.25
C ILE A 352 12.92 -19.03 -10.33
N PRO A 353 12.04 -19.47 -9.41
CA PRO A 353 12.33 -20.61 -8.54
C PRO A 353 12.73 -21.86 -9.33
N THR A 354 13.70 -22.62 -8.82
CA THR A 354 14.17 -23.89 -9.39
C THR A 354 13.13 -25.00 -9.30
N TRP A 355 12.04 -24.80 -8.56
CA TRP A 355 10.88 -25.70 -8.53
C TRP A 355 10.19 -25.85 -9.91
N PHE A 356 10.33 -24.84 -10.79
CA PHE A 356 9.84 -24.89 -12.16
C PHE A 356 10.86 -25.55 -13.09
N PHE A 357 10.43 -26.54 -13.87
CA PHE A 357 11.31 -27.26 -14.79
C PHE A 357 11.60 -26.44 -16.04
N TYR A 358 10.57 -25.87 -16.65
CA TYR A 358 10.71 -25.04 -17.83
C TYR A 358 10.92 -23.59 -17.39
N ARG A 359 12.10 -23.03 -17.67
CA ARG A 359 12.48 -21.67 -17.30
C ARG A 359 13.10 -20.97 -18.50
N GLY A 360 12.84 -19.68 -18.65
CA GLY A 360 13.39 -18.90 -19.76
C GLY A 360 13.11 -17.42 -19.63
N ARG A 361 13.51 -16.65 -20.64
CA ARG A 361 13.24 -15.22 -20.73
C ARG A 361 12.79 -14.84 -22.13
N ASP A 362 11.49 -14.62 -22.30
CA ASP A 362 10.92 -14.21 -23.58
C ASP A 362 9.57 -13.49 -23.41
N ARG A 363 8.95 -13.07 -24.52
CA ARG A 363 7.57 -12.54 -24.56
C ARG A 363 6.52 -13.65 -24.57
N SER A 364 6.91 -14.86 -24.94
CA SER A 364 6.06 -16.04 -24.90
C SER A 364 6.87 -17.28 -24.54
N VAL A 365 6.30 -18.14 -23.70
CA VAL A 365 6.84 -19.48 -23.44
C VAL A 365 6.08 -20.47 -24.30
N SER A 366 6.79 -21.33 -25.03
CA SER A 366 6.21 -22.53 -25.66
C SER A 366 6.89 -23.74 -25.06
N VAL A 367 6.12 -24.65 -24.49
CA VAL A 367 6.62 -25.88 -23.87
C VAL A 367 6.01 -27.08 -24.58
N ASN A 368 6.89 -27.97 -25.02
CA ASN A 368 6.49 -29.29 -25.50
C ASN A 368 6.03 -30.12 -24.30
N LEU A 369 4.78 -30.58 -24.38
CA LEU A 369 4.16 -31.43 -23.39
C LEU A 369 4.63 -32.88 -23.61
N PRO A 370 4.91 -33.64 -22.54
CA PRO A 370 5.21 -35.06 -22.67
C PRO A 370 4.08 -35.82 -23.35
N GLU A 371 4.40 -36.97 -23.95
CA GLU A 371 3.35 -37.91 -24.37
C GLU A 371 2.48 -38.30 -23.18
N ASN A 372 1.16 -38.35 -23.38
CA ASN A 372 0.18 -38.69 -22.35
C ASN A 372 0.24 -37.82 -21.09
N TRP A 373 0.64 -36.55 -21.23
CA TRP A 373 0.73 -35.61 -20.11
C TRP A 373 -0.58 -35.43 -19.33
N TYR A 374 -1.75 -35.57 -19.98
CA TYR A 374 -3.04 -35.45 -19.31
C TYR A 374 -3.48 -36.80 -18.73
N ILE A 375 -3.57 -36.83 -17.40
CA ILE A 375 -4.12 -37.96 -16.65
C ILE A 375 -5.47 -37.53 -16.06
N PRO A 376 -6.59 -38.17 -16.46
CA PRO A 376 -7.92 -37.86 -15.94
C PRO A 376 -7.95 -37.87 -14.42
N ASP A 377 -8.67 -36.91 -13.84
CA ASP A 377 -8.87 -36.72 -12.38
C ASP A 377 -7.60 -36.50 -11.54
N LYS A 378 -6.40 -36.61 -12.12
CA LYS A 378 -5.11 -36.37 -11.48
C LYS A 378 -4.48 -35.04 -11.90
N PHE A 379 -4.66 -34.58 -13.14
CA PHE A 379 -4.10 -33.30 -13.61
C PHE A 379 -4.90 -32.09 -13.07
N LEU A 380 -4.21 -31.16 -12.42
CA LEU A 380 -4.82 -29.97 -11.83
C LEU A 380 -4.70 -28.73 -12.72
N GLY A 381 -3.58 -28.60 -13.45
CA GLY A 381 -3.34 -27.45 -14.32
C GLY A 381 -1.86 -27.15 -14.51
N PHE A 382 -1.60 -26.01 -15.15
CA PHE A 382 -0.26 -25.50 -15.37
C PHE A 382 0.09 -24.48 -14.29
N ALA A 383 1.06 -24.82 -13.44
CA ALA A 383 1.64 -23.90 -12.48
C ALA A 383 2.58 -22.94 -13.22
N VAL A 384 2.32 -21.64 -13.13
CA VAL A 384 3.07 -20.61 -13.84
C VAL A 384 3.65 -19.62 -12.85
N CYS A 385 4.86 -19.16 -13.12
CA CYS A 385 5.36 -17.92 -12.54
C CYS A 385 6.05 -17.03 -13.57
N TYR A 386 6.11 -15.73 -13.31
CA TYR A 386 6.92 -14.80 -14.08
C TYR A 386 7.31 -13.56 -13.26
N CYS A 387 8.35 -12.86 -13.68
CA CYS A 387 8.84 -11.62 -13.09
C CYS A 387 8.30 -10.38 -13.84
N TYR A 388 8.25 -9.21 -13.18
CA TYR A 388 7.85 -7.89 -13.72
C TYR A 388 6.33 -7.64 -13.78
N SER A 389 5.91 -6.49 -14.30
CA SER A 389 4.51 -6.05 -14.29
C SER A 389 3.57 -7.05 -14.97
N LEU A 390 2.41 -7.25 -14.35
CA LEU A 390 1.31 -8.04 -14.91
C LEU A 390 0.33 -7.11 -15.61
N ILE A 391 -0.07 -7.46 -16.83
CA ILE A 391 -1.09 -6.73 -17.57
C ILE A 391 -2.13 -7.74 -18.08
N ASP A 392 -1.70 -8.73 -18.88
CA ASP A 392 -2.54 -9.87 -19.27
C ASP A 392 -1.69 -11.08 -19.72
N ILE A 393 -2.32 -12.25 -19.73
CA ILE A 393 -1.71 -13.50 -20.19
C ILE A 393 -2.67 -14.20 -21.15
N THR A 394 -2.14 -14.71 -22.25
CA THR A 394 -2.89 -15.57 -23.18
C THR A 394 -2.32 -16.97 -23.13
N ALA A 395 -3.13 -17.93 -22.70
CA ALA A 395 -2.77 -19.34 -22.68
C ALA A 395 -3.35 -20.03 -23.93
N GLN A 396 -2.51 -20.84 -24.59
CA GLN A 396 -2.83 -21.52 -25.84
C GLN A 396 -2.40 -22.97 -25.79
N LEU A 397 -3.33 -23.90 -25.96
CA LEU A 397 -3.04 -25.32 -26.15
C LEU A 397 -3.05 -25.63 -27.65
N ILE A 398 -1.92 -26.08 -28.19
CA ILE A 398 -1.73 -26.32 -29.63
C ILE A 398 -1.68 -27.83 -29.90
N PRO A 399 -2.47 -28.34 -30.86
CA PRO A 399 -2.47 -29.75 -31.25
C PRO A 399 -1.13 -30.20 -31.83
N VAL A 400 -0.82 -31.50 -31.76
CA VAL A 400 0.39 -32.07 -32.41
C VAL A 400 0.32 -32.00 -33.94
N CYS A 401 -0.89 -32.04 -34.51
CA CYS A 401 -1.11 -31.89 -35.95
C CYS A 401 -1.17 -30.41 -36.38
N ASP A 402 -0.63 -30.08 -37.56
CA ASP A 402 -0.40 -28.73 -38.10
C ASP A 402 -1.64 -27.81 -38.28
N ASP A 403 -2.80 -28.20 -37.75
CA ASP A 403 -4.03 -27.45 -37.87
C ASP A 403 -4.17 -26.41 -36.74
N VAL A 404 -3.49 -25.27 -36.92
CA VAL A 404 -3.49 -24.10 -36.01
C VAL A 404 -4.91 -23.61 -35.69
N THR A 405 -5.90 -23.91 -36.55
CA THR A 405 -7.31 -23.53 -36.36
C THR A 405 -7.99 -24.27 -35.21
N SER A 406 -7.42 -25.38 -34.73
CA SER A 406 -7.94 -26.18 -33.60
C SER A 406 -7.26 -25.90 -32.25
N CYS A 407 -6.50 -24.81 -32.15
CA CYS A 407 -5.87 -24.35 -30.91
C CYS A 407 -6.91 -23.88 -29.87
N MET A 408 -6.77 -24.35 -28.63
CA MET A 408 -7.55 -23.83 -27.50
C MET A 408 -6.89 -22.57 -26.97
N THR A 409 -7.52 -21.41 -27.13
CA THR A 409 -6.97 -20.13 -26.65
C THR A 409 -7.87 -19.54 -25.57
N GLN A 410 -7.27 -19.14 -24.45
CA GLN A 410 -7.92 -18.41 -23.37
C GLN A 410 -7.10 -17.18 -22.99
N LYS A 411 -7.75 -16.02 -22.93
CA LYS A 411 -7.16 -14.81 -22.36
C LYS A 411 -7.52 -14.72 -20.88
N LEU A 412 -6.52 -14.55 -20.04
CA LEU A 412 -6.63 -14.35 -18.60
C LEU A 412 -6.32 -12.87 -18.34
N ALA A 413 -7.35 -12.10 -17.99
CA ALA A 413 -7.19 -10.74 -17.51
C ALA A 413 -6.79 -10.83 -16.03
N LEU A 414 -5.55 -10.49 -15.73
CA LEU A 414 -5.06 -10.45 -14.36
C LEU A 414 -5.00 -8.98 -13.98
N SER A 415 -5.61 -8.58 -12.86
CA SER A 415 -5.70 -7.17 -12.46
C SER A 415 -4.32 -6.51 -12.45
N GLU A 416 -4.21 -5.20 -12.68
CA GLU A 416 -2.91 -4.52 -12.56
C GLU A 416 -2.52 -4.41 -11.07
N CYS A 417 -1.23 -4.45 -10.78
CA CYS A 417 -0.72 -4.03 -9.49
C CYS A 417 -0.30 -2.58 -9.64
N ASP A 418 -1.06 -1.66 -9.03
CA ASP A 418 -0.57 -0.30 -8.81
C ASP A 418 0.64 -0.40 -7.89
N THR A 419 1.82 -0.46 -8.52
CA THR A 419 3.12 -0.55 -7.87
C THR A 419 3.57 0.79 -7.29
N GLU A 420 2.82 1.88 -7.53
CA GLU A 420 3.17 3.24 -7.12
C GLU A 420 2.88 3.56 -5.65
N SER A 421 1.98 2.83 -4.98
CA SER A 421 1.59 3.16 -3.59
C SER A 421 2.56 2.63 -2.53
N TYR A 422 3.42 1.67 -2.90
CA TYR A 422 4.42 1.10 -1.99
C TYR A 422 5.82 1.46 -2.47
N SER A 423 6.45 2.41 -1.78
CA SER A 423 7.85 2.77 -1.98
C SER A 423 8.80 1.64 -1.54
N TYR A 424 8.81 0.52 -2.27
CA TYR A 424 9.90 -0.44 -2.18
C TYR A 424 11.10 0.11 -2.93
N PRO A 425 12.33 -0.07 -2.43
CA PRO A 425 13.53 0.35 -3.15
C PRO A 425 13.54 -0.25 -4.55
N GLU A 426 14.09 0.46 -5.55
CA GLU A 426 14.28 0.06 -6.96
C GLU A 426 14.92 -1.34 -7.18
N ARG A 427 15.35 -2.01 -6.10
CA ARG A 427 15.98 -3.32 -6.12
C ARG A 427 15.00 -4.49 -6.08
N TYR A 428 13.71 -4.30 -5.78
CA TYR A 428 12.73 -5.39 -5.70
C TYR A 428 11.91 -5.52 -6.98
N THR A 429 11.83 -6.74 -7.51
CA THR A 429 10.99 -7.12 -8.66
C THR A 429 9.85 -8.00 -8.16
N PRO A 430 8.60 -7.75 -8.59
CA PRO A 430 7.50 -8.66 -8.30
C PRO A 430 7.66 -9.94 -9.11
N ILE A 431 7.43 -11.07 -8.46
CA ILE A 431 7.30 -12.40 -9.05
C ILE A 431 5.87 -12.86 -8.77
N HIS A 432 5.16 -13.17 -9.83
CA HIS A 432 3.77 -13.57 -9.77
C HIS A 432 3.65 -15.08 -9.98
N PHE A 433 2.79 -15.73 -9.22
CA PHE A 433 2.50 -17.15 -9.25
C PHE A 433 1.01 -17.33 -9.40
N PHE A 434 0.60 -18.21 -10.31
CA PHE A 434 -0.81 -18.53 -10.53
C PHE A 434 -0.92 -19.92 -11.16
N LEU A 435 -2.12 -20.47 -11.13
CA LEU A 435 -2.46 -21.74 -11.76
C LEU A 435 -3.31 -21.44 -12.99
N VAL A 436 -3.02 -22.10 -14.11
CA VAL A 436 -3.92 -22.17 -15.28
C VAL A 436 -4.55 -23.55 -15.28
N PRO A 437 -5.77 -23.73 -14.74
CA PRO A 437 -6.43 -25.02 -14.71
C PRO A 437 -6.83 -25.45 -16.12
N LEU A 438 -6.85 -26.76 -16.36
CA LEU A 438 -7.29 -27.28 -17.65
C LEU A 438 -8.76 -26.91 -17.92
N ALA A 439 -9.62 -26.91 -16.91
CA ALA A 439 -11.05 -26.63 -17.07
C ALA A 439 -11.34 -25.25 -17.68
N VAL A 440 -10.45 -24.27 -17.47
CA VAL A 440 -10.59 -22.91 -18.02
C VAL A 440 -10.07 -22.83 -19.45
N LEU A 441 -9.07 -23.65 -19.78
CA LEU A 441 -8.44 -23.69 -21.11
C LEU A 441 -9.18 -24.63 -22.08
N TRP A 442 -9.71 -25.74 -21.57
CA TRP A 442 -10.27 -26.82 -22.35
C TRP A 442 -11.75 -26.64 -22.57
N ASN A 443 -12.14 -26.51 -23.84
CA ASN A 443 -13.54 -26.43 -24.23
C ASN A 443 -13.91 -27.63 -25.11
N THR A 444 -14.70 -28.55 -24.57
CA THR A 444 -15.14 -29.77 -25.28
C THR A 444 -15.86 -29.47 -26.59
N SER A 445 -16.58 -28.34 -26.70
CA SER A 445 -17.26 -27.96 -27.94
C SER A 445 -16.31 -27.51 -29.05
N LYS A 446 -15.08 -27.13 -28.71
CA LYS A 446 -14.03 -26.72 -29.66
C LYS A 446 -13.01 -27.81 -29.94
N ALA A 447 -13.11 -28.96 -29.25
CA ALA A 447 -12.11 -30.01 -29.32
C ALA A 447 -12.18 -30.84 -30.61
N ASN A 448 -13.28 -30.74 -31.40
CA ASN A 448 -13.45 -31.44 -32.68
C ASN A 448 -13.12 -32.95 -32.60
N GLY A 449 -13.49 -33.61 -31.50
CA GLY A 449 -13.22 -35.04 -31.27
C GLY A 449 -11.83 -35.37 -30.71
N LYS A 450 -10.96 -34.38 -30.52
CA LYS A 450 -9.66 -34.53 -29.86
C LYS A 450 -9.79 -34.58 -28.34
N THR A 451 -8.88 -35.30 -27.72
CA THR A 451 -8.64 -35.37 -26.28
C THR A 451 -7.50 -34.41 -25.89
N PRO A 452 -7.32 -34.06 -24.61
CA PRO A 452 -6.20 -33.23 -24.19
C PRO A 452 -4.82 -33.79 -24.57
N ASN A 453 -4.67 -35.12 -24.63
CA ASN A 453 -3.42 -35.77 -25.02
C ASN A 453 -3.07 -35.64 -26.52
N ASP A 454 -4.01 -35.21 -27.36
CA ASP A 454 -3.74 -34.88 -28.78
C ASP A 454 -3.06 -33.50 -28.95
N TYR A 455 -2.88 -32.78 -27.84
CA TYR A 455 -2.22 -31.49 -27.79
C TYR A 455 -0.82 -31.61 -27.21
N GLY A 456 0.18 -31.19 -27.98
CA GLY A 456 1.59 -31.38 -27.65
C GLY A 456 2.31 -30.13 -27.21
N ILE A 457 1.71 -28.94 -27.32
CA ILE A 457 2.36 -27.69 -26.94
C ILE A 457 1.43 -26.81 -26.12
N ILE A 458 1.92 -26.32 -24.98
CA ILE A 458 1.33 -25.19 -24.26
C ILE A 458 2.15 -23.94 -24.55
N ARG A 459 1.47 -22.90 -25.05
CA ARG A 459 2.06 -21.57 -25.25
C ARG A 459 1.41 -20.58 -24.30
N LEU A 460 2.20 -19.87 -23.50
CA LEU A 460 1.74 -18.72 -22.72
C LEU A 460 2.40 -17.45 -23.29
N SER A 461 1.58 -16.49 -23.69
CA SER A 461 2.04 -15.20 -24.22
C SER A 461 1.75 -14.10 -23.21
N PHE A 462 2.75 -13.26 -22.95
CA PHE A 462 2.68 -12.16 -22.00
C PHE A 462 2.68 -10.84 -22.79
N SER A 463 1.82 -9.89 -22.44
CA SER A 463 1.90 -8.54 -23.00
C SER A 463 3.13 -7.76 -22.49
N GLY A 464 3.60 -6.86 -23.35
CA GLY A 464 4.67 -5.91 -23.05
C GLY A 464 6.07 -6.46 -23.32
N GLU A 465 6.96 -6.30 -22.33
CA GLU A 465 8.39 -6.63 -22.45
C GLU A 465 8.69 -8.13 -22.24
N ARG A 466 9.94 -8.54 -22.56
CA ARG A 466 10.41 -9.90 -22.29
C ARG A 466 10.45 -10.17 -20.79
N LYS A 467 9.76 -11.21 -20.33
CA LYS A 467 9.66 -11.58 -18.92
C LYS A 467 10.43 -12.86 -18.66
N GLU A 468 11.01 -12.98 -17.47
CA GLU A 468 11.48 -14.27 -16.98
C GLU A 468 10.28 -15.08 -16.55
N TYR A 469 10.22 -16.37 -16.90
CA TYR A 469 9.07 -17.23 -16.61
C TYR A 469 9.51 -18.60 -16.10
N GLY A 470 8.59 -19.26 -15.39
CA GLY A 470 8.65 -20.65 -14.98
C GLY A 470 7.32 -21.35 -15.26
N LEU A 471 7.39 -22.58 -15.77
CA LEU A 471 6.23 -23.45 -16.00
C LEU A 471 6.48 -24.84 -15.43
N ARG A 472 5.44 -25.42 -14.82
CA ARG A 472 5.41 -26.82 -14.38
C ARG A 472 3.99 -27.35 -14.50
N LEU A 473 3.84 -28.61 -14.92
CA LEU A 473 2.55 -29.31 -14.89
C LEU A 473 2.30 -29.77 -13.44
N LEU A 474 1.08 -29.52 -12.95
CA LEU A 474 0.69 -29.83 -11.57
C LEU A 474 -0.34 -30.96 -11.55
N TYR A 475 -0.08 -31.97 -10.72
CA TYR A 475 -0.96 -33.12 -10.49
C TYR A 475 -1.29 -33.26 -9.00
N LYS A 476 -2.29 -34.08 -8.67
CA LYS A 476 -2.57 -34.52 -7.30
C LYS A 476 -1.38 -35.34 -6.75
N GLU A 477 -1.05 -35.16 -5.46
CA GLU A 477 0.20 -35.66 -4.83
C GLU A 477 0.54 -37.13 -5.11
N GLU A 478 -0.44 -38.03 -5.23
CA GLU A 478 -0.21 -39.46 -5.52
C GLU A 478 0.28 -39.75 -6.96
N ALA A 479 0.37 -38.74 -7.83
CA ALA A 479 0.68 -38.86 -9.25
C ALA A 479 1.97 -38.15 -9.70
N GLU A 480 2.58 -37.32 -8.83
CA GLU A 480 3.75 -36.53 -9.21
C GLU A 480 4.98 -37.42 -9.48
N ASP A 481 5.19 -38.50 -8.72
CA ASP A 481 6.33 -39.41 -8.92
C ASP A 481 6.22 -40.22 -10.22
N GLU A 482 5.00 -40.57 -10.64
CA GLU A 482 4.71 -41.22 -11.94
C GLU A 482 4.99 -40.25 -13.11
N ALA A 483 4.49 -39.01 -13.01
CA ALA A 483 4.68 -37.98 -14.04
C ALA A 483 6.13 -37.48 -14.13
N LEU A 484 6.83 -37.36 -13.00
CA LEU A 484 8.25 -37.01 -12.93
C LEU A 484 9.15 -38.08 -13.55
N SER A 485 8.79 -39.35 -13.39
CA SER A 485 9.52 -40.46 -14.02
C SER A 485 9.40 -40.40 -15.55
N GLN A 486 8.20 -40.17 -16.08
CA GLN A 486 7.96 -39.99 -17.52
C GLN A 486 8.61 -38.73 -18.10
N MET A 487 8.64 -37.62 -17.36
CA MET A 487 9.33 -36.39 -17.81
C MET A 487 10.86 -36.52 -17.82
N ARG A 488 11.44 -37.28 -16.88
CA ARG A 488 12.89 -37.52 -16.82
C ARG A 488 13.39 -38.42 -17.93
N GLU A 489 12.56 -39.36 -18.40
CA GLU A 489 12.87 -40.19 -19.57
C GLU A 489 12.93 -39.35 -20.86
N ASN A 490 12.06 -38.34 -21.00
CA ASN A 490 12.00 -37.49 -22.21
C ASN A 490 13.04 -36.34 -22.26
N ILE A 491 13.71 -36.02 -21.16
CA ILE A 491 14.81 -35.02 -21.13
C ILE A 491 16.16 -35.66 -21.54
N ASN A 492 16.23 -37.00 -21.63
CA ASN A 492 17.45 -37.76 -21.91
C ASN A 492 17.63 -38.18 -23.38
N GLU A 493 16.99 -37.51 -24.36
CA GLU A 493 17.47 -37.65 -25.74
C GLU A 493 18.70 -36.76 -25.96
N PRO A 494 19.88 -37.33 -26.26
CA PRO A 494 21.05 -36.55 -26.59
C PRO A 494 20.82 -35.94 -27.97
N THR A 495 20.86 -34.61 -28.08
CA THR A 495 21.14 -33.94 -29.36
C THR A 495 22.58 -34.23 -29.77
N GLU A 496 22.82 -35.44 -30.26
CA GLU A 496 23.79 -35.79 -31.30
C GLU A 496 23.24 -35.19 -32.60
N HIS A 497 23.87 -34.26 -33.31
CA HIS A 497 25.17 -34.24 -34.02
C HIS A 497 25.08 -33.04 -35.00
N PRO A 498 26.06 -32.75 -35.89
CA PRO A 498 27.48 -33.10 -35.92
C PRO A 498 28.42 -31.89 -35.79
#